data_AF-A0A7S3HME9-F1
#
_entry.id   AF-A0A7S3HME9-F1
#
_cell.length_a   1.000
_cell.length_b   1.000
_cell.length_c   1.000
_cell.angle_alpha   90.00
_cell.angle_beta   90.00
_cell.angle_gamma   90.00
#
_symmetry.space_group_name_H-M   'P 1'
#
loop_
_entity.id
_entity.type
_entity.pdbx_description
1 polymer ?
#
loop_
_entity_poly.entity_id
_entity_poly.type
_entity_poly.pdbx_seq_one_letter_code
_entity_poly.pdbx_strand_id
1 'polypeptide(L)'
;KLFQSSLFTVDNIIAKQNVLIADFITACLHRILPLSWQNAFRNAGGISILSDLSVLILGATMGLTDVQLLLDMLQISKKLSRFQYGATATHRVEVFRPVNNVVNFGKSAKSAGQVITSKNANKKSKILVFVHGGAWGCGQLWQYRLVANGLGNIIGATSVVLIGYPTYPTAGILEQRDCITEAVRFIREDPAMLKLLQVNRTTPDTADMNYDENDVYVPYNNAIDTMVLCGHSSGANICALSLLDTCFTTPTAHDAITKDTALPKHPVDVFVGLCGPYDI
;
A
#
# COMPACT_ATOMS: atom_id res chain seq x y z
N LYS A 1 -6.13 37.81 2.21
CA LYS A 1 -5.94 37.41 0.79
C LYS A 1 -4.55 37.71 0.24
N LEU A 2 -3.84 38.78 0.66
CA LEU A 2 -2.46 39.07 0.22
C LEU A 2 -1.35 38.22 0.88
N PHE A 3 -1.60 37.66 2.07
CA PHE A 3 -0.62 36.77 2.76
C PHE A 3 -0.67 35.30 2.32
N GLN A 4 -1.72 34.87 1.61
CA GLN A 4 -1.85 33.50 1.13
C GLN A 4 -1.12 33.27 -0.20
N SER A 5 -0.91 34.31 -1.02
CA SER A 5 -0.18 34.17 -2.29
C SER A 5 1.33 34.11 -2.09
N SER A 6 1.89 34.74 -1.05
CA SER A 6 3.34 34.73 -0.79
C SER A 6 3.83 33.38 -0.28
N LEU A 7 3.11 32.71 0.63
CA LEU A 7 3.44 31.37 1.13
C LEU A 7 3.44 30.31 0.02
N PHE A 8 2.43 30.35 -0.87
CA PHE A 8 2.37 29.47 -2.04
C PHE A 8 3.53 29.66 -3.01
N THR A 9 4.17 30.84 -3.00
CA THR A 9 5.32 31.14 -3.87
C THR A 9 6.61 30.61 -3.27
N VAL A 10 6.78 30.70 -1.94
CA VAL A 10 7.98 30.21 -1.23
C VAL A 10 8.07 28.68 -1.27
N ASP A 11 6.96 27.97 -1.03
CA ASP A 11 6.95 26.50 -1.08
C ASP A 11 7.26 25.98 -2.49
N ASN A 12 6.77 26.68 -3.53
CA ASN A 12 7.08 26.34 -4.93
C ASN A 12 8.54 26.64 -5.31
N ILE A 13 9.14 27.69 -4.74
CA ILE A 13 10.57 27.99 -4.95
C ILE A 13 11.43 26.93 -4.27
N ILE A 14 11.14 26.58 -3.02
CA ILE A 14 11.87 25.54 -2.28
C ILE A 14 11.74 24.19 -2.98
N ALA A 15 10.54 23.81 -3.43
CA ALA A 15 10.32 22.59 -4.19
C ALA A 15 11.11 22.56 -5.50
N LYS A 16 11.09 23.65 -6.28
CA LYS A 16 11.89 23.75 -7.52
C LYS A 16 13.39 23.69 -7.25
N GLN A 17 13.86 24.31 -6.19
CA GLN A 17 15.28 24.33 -5.83
C GLN A 17 15.76 22.94 -5.39
N ASN A 18 14.94 22.19 -4.64
CA ASN A 18 15.25 20.83 -4.23
C ASN A 18 15.33 19.86 -5.42
N VAL A 19 14.44 19.99 -6.41
CA VAL A 19 14.49 19.20 -7.65
C VAL A 19 15.78 19.49 -8.42
N LEU A 20 16.13 20.78 -8.58
CA LEU A 20 17.36 21.20 -9.25
C LEU A 20 18.63 20.68 -8.57
N ILE A 21 18.67 20.65 -7.24
CA ILE A 21 19.81 20.13 -6.48
C ILE A 21 19.92 18.62 -6.63
N ALA A 22 18.80 17.89 -6.56
CA ALA A 22 18.79 16.43 -6.73
C ALA A 22 19.25 16.01 -8.13
N ASP A 23 18.77 16.70 -9.16
CA ASP A 23 19.16 16.45 -10.55
C ASP A 23 20.64 16.78 -10.80
N PHE A 24 21.13 17.89 -10.22
CA PHE A 24 22.54 18.27 -10.30
C PHE A 24 23.45 17.25 -9.59
N ILE A 25 23.10 16.81 -8.39
CA ILE A 25 23.86 15.80 -7.65
C ILE A 25 23.88 14.49 -8.44
N THR A 26 22.73 14.06 -8.97
CA THR A 26 22.62 12.84 -9.80
C THR A 26 23.49 12.96 -11.06
N ALA A 27 23.45 14.10 -11.76
CA ALA A 27 24.28 14.36 -12.94
C ALA A 27 25.78 14.38 -12.61
N CYS A 28 26.17 15.00 -11.49
CA CYS A 28 27.55 15.01 -11.01
C CYS A 28 28.05 13.60 -10.66
N LEU A 29 27.23 12.82 -9.94
CA LEU A 29 27.56 11.44 -9.58
C LEU A 29 27.72 10.57 -10.82
N HIS A 30 26.83 10.70 -11.82
CA HIS A 30 26.95 9.98 -13.09
C HIS A 30 28.22 10.33 -13.86
N ARG A 31 28.69 11.58 -13.77
CA ARG A 31 29.91 12.03 -14.46
C ARG A 31 31.20 11.58 -13.78
N ILE A 32 31.17 11.40 -12.46
CA ILE A 32 32.37 11.11 -11.65
C ILE A 32 32.55 9.61 -11.39
N LEU A 33 31.46 8.85 -11.24
CA LEU A 33 31.53 7.43 -10.90
C LEU A 33 31.54 6.55 -12.16
N PRO A 34 32.53 5.65 -12.34
CA PRO A 34 32.50 4.67 -13.43
C PRO A 34 31.23 3.80 -13.40
N LEU A 35 30.69 3.47 -14.57
CA LEU A 35 29.46 2.67 -14.69
C LEU A 35 29.56 1.30 -14.00
N SER A 36 30.75 0.69 -14.01
CA SER A 36 31.03 -0.57 -13.32
C SER A 36 30.88 -0.45 -11.80
N TRP A 37 31.27 0.68 -11.22
CA TRP A 37 31.10 0.96 -9.80
C TRP A 37 29.65 1.22 -9.45
N GLN A 38 28.92 1.96 -10.31
CA GLN A 38 27.48 2.17 -10.14
C GLN A 38 26.73 0.83 -10.15
N ASN A 39 27.06 -0.04 -11.11
CA ASN A 39 26.48 -1.38 -11.21
C ASN A 39 26.88 -2.26 -10.03
N ALA A 40 28.15 -2.27 -9.62
CA ALA A 40 28.60 -3.04 -8.46
C ALA A 40 27.92 -2.56 -7.17
N PHE A 41 27.84 -1.25 -6.94
CA PHE A 41 27.17 -0.66 -5.79
C PHE A 41 25.67 -0.98 -5.77
N ARG A 42 24.99 -0.85 -6.91
CA ARG A 42 23.57 -1.23 -7.07
C ARG A 42 23.36 -2.72 -6.80
N ASN A 43 24.15 -3.58 -7.43
CA ASN A 43 24.02 -5.03 -7.36
C ASN A 43 24.44 -5.58 -5.99
N ALA A 44 25.27 -4.86 -5.24
CA ALA A 44 25.60 -5.17 -3.85
C ALA A 44 24.53 -4.68 -2.85
N GLY A 45 23.43 -4.07 -3.32
CA GLY A 45 22.38 -3.51 -2.46
C GLY A 45 22.75 -2.17 -1.82
N GLY A 46 23.80 -1.49 -2.27
CA GLY A 46 24.21 -0.20 -1.71
C GLY A 46 23.14 0.88 -1.81
N ILE A 47 22.32 0.85 -2.87
CA ILE A 47 21.20 1.79 -3.05
C ILE A 47 20.13 1.60 -1.97
N SER A 48 19.85 0.36 -1.56
CA SER A 48 18.85 0.09 -0.53
C SER A 48 19.28 0.62 0.82
N ILE A 49 20.55 0.40 1.19
CA ILE A 49 21.15 0.90 2.42
C ILE A 49 21.11 2.43 2.47
N LEU A 50 21.53 3.09 1.38
CA LEU A 50 21.55 4.55 1.31
C LEU A 50 20.13 5.13 1.39
N SER A 51 19.19 4.53 0.67
CA SER A 51 17.78 4.93 0.69
C SER A 51 17.19 4.78 2.09
N ASP A 52 17.39 3.64 2.74
CA ASP A 52 16.81 3.36 4.05
C ASP A 52 17.40 4.27 5.13
N LEU A 53 18.71 4.56 5.07
CA LEU A 53 19.34 5.54 5.96
C LEU A 53 18.81 6.95 5.74
N SER A 54 18.62 7.34 4.47
CA SER A 54 18.10 8.66 4.12
C SER A 54 16.68 8.85 4.64
N VAL A 55 15.82 7.83 4.50
CA VAL A 55 14.46 7.87 5.04
C VAL A 55 14.46 7.87 6.56
N LEU A 56 15.40 7.18 7.22
CA LEU A 56 15.54 7.22 8.68
C LEU A 56 15.90 8.62 9.18
N ILE A 57 16.89 9.26 8.56
CA ILE A 57 17.31 10.62 8.90
C ILE A 57 16.16 11.59 8.64
N LEU A 58 15.54 11.52 7.47
CA LEU A 58 14.42 12.39 7.13
C LEU A 58 13.24 12.18 8.08
N GLY A 59 12.87 10.94 8.37
CA GLY A 59 11.81 10.60 9.32
C GLY A 59 12.09 11.13 10.72
N ALA A 60 13.33 11.05 11.19
CA ALA A 60 13.74 11.63 12.47
C ALA A 60 13.60 13.16 12.45
N THR A 61 14.08 13.83 11.40
CA THR A 61 13.93 15.29 11.27
C THR A 61 12.46 15.72 11.19
N MET A 62 11.63 14.99 10.44
CA MET A 62 10.19 15.25 10.35
C MET A 62 9.50 15.09 11.70
N GLY A 63 9.88 14.06 12.48
CA GLY A 63 9.35 13.85 13.83
C GLY A 63 9.76 14.95 14.82
N LEU A 64 10.90 15.61 14.61
CA LEU A 64 11.31 16.79 15.39
C LEU A 64 10.53 18.04 15.00
N THR A 65 10.15 18.18 13.72
CA THR A 65 9.38 19.33 13.23
C THR A 65 7.87 19.20 13.42
N ASP A 66 7.35 17.97 13.43
CA ASP A 66 5.92 17.67 13.57
C ASP A 66 5.71 16.48 14.51
N VAL A 67 5.48 16.80 15.78
CA VAL A 67 5.24 15.81 16.84
C VAL A 67 3.98 14.99 16.57
N GLN A 68 2.98 15.55 15.86
CA GLN A 68 1.74 14.82 15.57
C GLN A 68 2.01 13.68 14.58
N LEU A 69 2.82 13.91 13.54
CA LEU A 69 3.23 12.85 12.62
C LEU A 69 3.97 11.71 13.34
N LEU A 70 4.83 12.06 14.30
CA LEU A 70 5.52 11.07 15.12
C LEU A 70 4.53 10.27 15.99
N LEU A 71 3.58 10.94 16.65
CA LEU A 71 2.55 10.29 17.46
C LEU A 71 1.66 9.37 16.62
N ASP A 72 1.26 9.81 15.43
CA ASP A 72 0.47 9.01 14.51
C ASP A 72 1.25 7.77 14.05
N MET A 73 2.53 7.93 13.70
CA MET A 73 3.41 6.82 13.35
C MET A 73 3.57 5.81 14.49
N LEU A 74 3.73 6.29 15.73
CA LEU A 74 3.79 5.45 16.92
C LEU A 74 2.45 4.75 17.17
N GLN A 75 1.32 5.44 17.00
CA GLN A 75 -0.01 4.87 17.19
C GLN A 75 -0.30 3.78 16.15
N ILE A 76 0.03 4.02 14.89
CA ILE A 76 -0.07 3.00 13.82
C ILE A 76 0.79 1.80 14.19
N SER A 77 2.05 2.04 14.59
CA SER A 77 2.99 0.97 14.92
C SER A 77 2.55 0.12 16.12
N LYS A 78 1.87 0.72 17.11
CA LYS A 78 1.28 0.02 18.26
C LYS A 78 0.08 -0.86 17.90
N LYS A 79 -0.71 -0.48 16.90
CA LYS A 79 -1.93 -1.18 16.48
C LYS A 79 -1.73 -2.10 15.27
N LEU A 80 -0.48 -2.37 14.95
CA LEU A 80 -0.09 -3.10 13.76
C LEU A 80 -0.18 -4.61 14.00
N SER A 81 -0.93 -5.30 13.14
CA SER A 81 -0.92 -6.75 13.03
C SER A 81 -0.01 -7.16 11.87
N ARG A 82 0.76 -8.24 12.05
CA ARG A 82 1.68 -8.76 11.02
C ARG A 82 1.32 -10.19 10.69
N PHE A 83 1.31 -10.50 9.41
CA PHE A 83 1.14 -11.86 8.90
C PHE A 83 2.22 -12.15 7.88
N GLN A 84 2.55 -13.42 7.73
CA GLN A 84 3.51 -13.90 6.75
C GLN A 84 2.74 -14.71 5.71
N TYR A 85 2.85 -14.34 4.44
CA TYR A 85 2.12 -14.99 3.35
C TYR A 85 3.01 -15.90 2.49
N GLY A 86 4.34 -15.79 2.65
CA GLY A 86 5.31 -16.59 1.88
C GLY A 86 6.48 -17.07 2.74
N ALA A 87 7.41 -17.80 2.12
CA ALA A 87 8.42 -18.58 2.84
C ALA A 87 9.46 -17.74 3.61
N THR A 88 9.71 -16.49 3.19
CA THR A 88 10.76 -15.67 3.78
C THR A 88 10.20 -14.52 4.61
N ALA A 89 11.05 -13.94 5.48
CA ALA A 89 10.68 -12.81 6.34
C ALA A 89 10.27 -11.53 5.57
N THR A 90 10.59 -11.43 4.28
CA THR A 90 10.14 -10.31 3.44
C THR A 90 8.72 -10.49 2.94
N HIS A 91 8.21 -11.72 2.83
CA HIS A 91 6.84 -12.03 2.40
C HIS A 91 5.86 -11.84 3.55
N ARG A 92 5.62 -10.58 3.90
CA ARG A 92 4.76 -10.22 5.03
C ARG A 92 3.76 -9.15 4.66
N VAL A 93 2.63 -9.16 5.34
CA VAL A 93 1.64 -8.10 5.28
C VAL A 93 1.49 -7.44 6.65
N GLU A 94 1.43 -6.12 6.63
CA GLU A 94 1.20 -5.28 7.80
C GLU A 94 -0.20 -4.69 7.73
N VAL A 95 -1.05 -4.97 8.73
CA VAL A 95 -2.44 -4.54 8.76
C VAL A 95 -2.67 -3.59 9.93
N PHE A 96 -3.31 -2.46 9.67
CA PHE A 96 -3.77 -1.55 10.72
C PHE A 96 -5.05 -0.83 10.32
N ARG A 97 -5.76 -0.29 11.31
CA ARG A 97 -6.91 0.59 11.07
C ARG A 97 -6.45 2.02 10.89
N PRO A 98 -6.97 2.76 9.88
CA PRO A 98 -6.62 4.16 9.74
C PRO A 98 -6.80 4.95 11.04
N VAL A 99 -5.80 5.74 11.37
CA VAL A 99 -5.83 6.66 12.50
C VAL A 99 -6.36 8.00 11.98
N ASN A 100 -7.56 8.38 12.44
CA ASN A 100 -8.27 9.60 12.04
C ASN A 100 -7.63 10.91 12.54
N ASN A 101 -6.45 10.84 13.16
CA ASN A 101 -5.74 12.02 13.61
C ASN A 101 -5.03 12.76 12.46
N VAL A 102 -4.99 12.15 11.27
CA VAL A 102 -4.26 12.72 10.14
C VAL A 102 -4.93 14.01 9.66
N VAL A 103 -4.33 15.10 10.13
CA VAL A 103 -3.83 16.22 9.34
C VAL A 103 -4.81 16.68 8.27
N ASN A 104 -5.48 17.79 8.58
CA ASN A 104 -5.94 18.72 7.56
C ASN A 104 -4.71 19.15 6.75
N PHE A 105 -4.35 18.40 5.70
CA PHE A 105 -3.38 18.84 4.70
C PHE A 105 -3.96 20.13 4.11
N GLY A 106 -3.51 21.27 4.62
CA GLY A 106 -4.03 22.59 4.29
C GLY A 106 -5.33 22.96 5.03
N LYS A 107 -5.22 23.44 6.29
CA LYS A 107 -6.23 24.38 6.80
C LYS A 107 -6.08 25.73 6.07
N SER A 108 -6.74 25.86 4.91
CA SER A 108 -7.78 26.90 4.84
C SER A 108 -9.07 26.24 5.35
N ALA A 109 -9.13 26.10 6.67
CA ALA A 109 -10.27 25.57 7.38
C ALA A 109 -11.44 26.55 7.20
N LYS A 110 -12.26 26.31 6.16
CA LYS A 110 -13.64 26.82 6.11
C LYS A 110 -14.56 26.12 5.10
N SER A 111 -14.12 25.13 4.31
CA SER A 111 -15.02 24.54 3.28
C SER A 111 -14.76 23.08 2.87
N ALA A 112 -14.15 22.22 3.70
CA ALA A 112 -14.03 20.80 3.36
C ALA A 112 -14.85 19.96 4.34
N GLY A 113 -15.72 19.13 3.78
CA GLY A 113 -16.81 18.42 4.44
C GLY A 113 -16.42 17.80 5.78
N GLN A 114 -17.28 18.07 6.76
CA GLN A 114 -17.44 17.29 7.97
C GLN A 114 -17.31 15.80 7.62
N VAL A 115 -16.22 15.15 8.07
CA VAL A 115 -16.12 13.71 8.05
C VAL A 115 -17.26 13.22 8.93
N ILE A 116 -18.36 12.81 8.29
CA ILE A 116 -19.51 12.25 8.96
C ILE A 116 -19.02 10.95 9.59
N THR A 117 -18.65 11.02 10.86
CA THR A 117 -18.53 9.85 11.72
C THR A 117 -19.93 9.32 11.92
N SER A 118 -20.44 8.61 10.92
CA SER A 118 -21.70 7.87 11.00
C SER A 118 -21.50 6.77 12.03
N LYS A 119 -21.93 7.02 13.26
CA LYS A 119 -22.23 5.96 14.22
C LYS A 119 -23.35 5.12 13.61
N ASN A 120 -23.15 3.81 13.54
CA ASN A 120 -24.17 2.79 13.27
C ASN A 120 -24.79 2.74 11.86
N ALA A 121 -24.03 2.25 10.90
CA ALA A 121 -24.57 1.50 9.76
C ALA A 121 -23.56 0.40 9.39
N ASN A 122 -24.07 -0.74 8.91
CA ASN A 122 -23.34 -1.94 8.46
C ASN A 122 -22.25 -1.54 7.43
N LYS A 123 -21.07 -1.13 7.93
CA LYS A 123 -20.08 -0.45 7.10
C LYS A 123 -19.39 -1.49 6.26
N LYS A 124 -19.63 -1.43 4.93
CA LYS A 124 -18.96 -2.29 3.96
C LYS A 124 -17.45 -2.31 4.21
N SER A 125 -16.88 -3.51 4.24
CA SER A 125 -15.47 -3.78 4.45
C SER A 125 -14.67 -3.34 3.22
N LYS A 126 -14.29 -2.06 3.20
CA LYS A 126 -13.43 -1.47 2.18
C LYS A 126 -12.00 -1.44 2.70
N ILE A 127 -11.07 -2.14 2.06
CA ILE A 127 -9.67 -2.16 2.46
C ILE A 127 -8.79 -1.47 1.41
N LEU A 128 -7.75 -0.80 1.89
CA LEU A 128 -6.64 -0.31 1.07
C LEU A 128 -5.50 -1.33 1.15
N VAL A 129 -5.07 -1.88 0.03
CA VAL A 129 -3.86 -2.68 -0.08
C VAL A 129 -2.80 -1.83 -0.76
N PHE A 130 -1.75 -1.47 -0.03
CA PHE A 130 -0.70 -0.55 -0.47
C PHE A 130 0.61 -1.30 -0.75
N VAL A 131 1.17 -1.06 -1.94
CA VAL A 131 2.44 -1.62 -2.41
C VAL A 131 3.43 -0.49 -2.59
N HIS A 132 4.55 -0.58 -1.87
CA HIS A 132 5.53 0.49 -1.83
C HIS A 132 6.36 0.61 -3.12
N GLY A 133 6.97 1.78 -3.30
CA GLY A 133 7.95 2.00 -4.36
C GLY A 133 9.38 1.77 -3.86
N GLY A 134 10.34 2.23 -4.65
CA GLY A 134 11.77 2.14 -4.33
C GLY A 134 12.63 1.65 -5.48
N ALA A 135 12.25 1.99 -6.73
CA ALA A 135 12.95 1.58 -7.94
C ALA A 135 13.31 0.07 -7.95
N TRP A 136 12.36 -0.77 -7.52
CA TRP A 136 12.48 -2.23 -7.38
C TRP A 136 13.59 -2.75 -6.43
N GLY A 137 14.45 -1.87 -5.90
CA GLY A 137 15.64 -2.24 -5.13
C GLY A 137 15.67 -1.75 -3.69
N CYS A 138 14.70 -0.94 -3.27
CA CYS A 138 14.62 -0.47 -1.89
C CYS A 138 13.18 -0.31 -1.41
N GLY A 139 13.02 0.11 -0.16
CA GLY A 139 11.72 0.37 0.45
C GLY A 139 11.41 -0.58 1.60
N GLN A 140 10.83 -0.04 2.66
CA GLN A 140 10.39 -0.78 3.84
C GLN A 140 8.99 -0.36 4.23
N LEU A 141 8.16 -1.29 4.70
CA LEU A 141 6.75 -1.02 5.04
C LEU A 141 6.56 0.16 5.99
N TRP A 142 7.45 0.31 6.97
CA TRP A 142 7.37 1.40 7.95
C TRP A 142 7.49 2.78 7.30
N GLN A 143 8.24 2.92 6.20
CA GLN A 143 8.44 4.19 5.49
C GLN A 143 7.13 4.69 4.88
N TYR A 144 6.21 3.79 4.56
CA TYR A 144 4.98 4.08 3.83
C TYR A 144 3.72 4.07 4.71
N ARG A 145 3.84 3.81 6.01
CA ARG A 145 2.68 3.74 6.92
C ARG A 145 1.88 5.03 6.97
N LEU A 146 2.55 6.19 7.06
CA LEU A 146 1.86 7.49 7.14
C LEU A 146 1.12 7.84 5.85
N VAL A 147 1.74 7.63 4.69
CA VAL A 147 1.07 7.88 3.39
C VAL A 147 -0.08 6.91 3.17
N ALA A 148 0.10 5.62 3.47
CA ALA A 148 -0.97 4.62 3.37
C ALA A 148 -2.12 4.92 4.34
N ASN A 149 -1.82 5.42 5.54
CA ASN A 149 -2.82 5.87 6.51
C ASN A 149 -3.63 7.06 5.98
N GLY A 150 -2.97 8.07 5.41
CA GLY A 150 -3.62 9.22 4.78
C GLY A 150 -4.54 8.81 3.63
N LEU A 151 -4.05 7.95 2.72
CA LEU A 151 -4.85 7.42 1.61
C LEU A 151 -6.04 6.59 2.11
N GLY A 152 -5.82 5.74 3.13
CA GLY A 152 -6.86 4.95 3.77
C GLY A 152 -7.99 5.83 4.33
N ASN A 153 -7.64 6.94 5.00
CA ASN A 153 -8.61 7.92 5.48
C ASN A 153 -9.38 8.58 4.32
N ILE A 154 -8.69 9.01 3.26
CA ILE A 154 -9.30 9.69 2.10
C ILE A 154 -10.34 8.79 1.41
N ILE A 155 -10.03 7.51 1.21
CA ILE A 155 -10.95 6.59 0.52
C ILE A 155 -12.01 5.98 1.46
N GLY A 156 -11.93 6.28 2.76
CA GLY A 156 -12.81 5.75 3.79
C GLY A 156 -12.61 4.26 4.07
N ALA A 157 -11.38 3.76 3.92
CA ALA A 157 -11.04 2.38 4.19
C ALA A 157 -11.28 2.02 5.68
N THR A 158 -11.75 0.80 5.94
CA THR A 158 -11.86 0.24 7.29
C THR A 158 -10.52 -0.28 7.80
N SER A 159 -9.68 -0.77 6.89
CA SER A 159 -8.33 -1.29 7.16
C SER A 159 -7.36 -0.91 6.04
N VAL A 160 -6.10 -0.74 6.41
CA VAL A 160 -4.97 -0.56 5.51
C VAL A 160 -4.06 -1.77 5.66
N VAL A 161 -3.65 -2.34 4.53
CA VAL A 161 -2.75 -3.48 4.42
C VAL A 161 -1.54 -3.02 3.61
N LEU A 162 -0.33 -3.17 4.12
CA LEU A 162 0.90 -2.95 3.36
C LEU A 162 1.52 -4.29 3.02
N ILE A 163 1.87 -4.49 1.75
CA ILE A 163 2.56 -5.70 1.29
C ILE A 163 4.06 -5.47 1.31
N GLY A 164 4.78 -6.29 2.08
CA GLY A 164 6.23 -6.43 2.00
C GLY A 164 6.57 -7.56 1.05
N TYR A 165 7.57 -7.34 0.22
CA TYR A 165 8.06 -8.29 -0.79
C TYR A 165 9.59 -8.14 -0.90
N PRO A 166 10.33 -9.18 -1.35
CA PRO A 166 11.77 -9.07 -1.58
C PRO A 166 12.07 -8.05 -2.69
N THR A 167 13.17 -7.31 -2.58
CA THR A 167 13.60 -6.32 -3.58
C THR A 167 14.89 -6.73 -4.26
N TYR A 168 15.25 -6.08 -5.36
CA TYR A 168 16.53 -6.28 -6.05
C TYR A 168 17.69 -5.97 -5.10
N PRO A 169 18.78 -6.78 -5.08
CA PRO A 169 19.11 -7.86 -6.01
C PRO A 169 18.51 -9.22 -5.65
N THR A 170 17.82 -9.35 -4.52
CA THR A 170 17.29 -10.63 -4.02
C THR A 170 16.15 -11.16 -4.89
N ALA A 171 15.32 -10.28 -5.45
CA ALA A 171 14.24 -10.66 -6.36
C ALA A 171 14.15 -9.76 -7.58
N GLY A 172 13.93 -10.36 -8.75
CA GLY A 172 13.64 -9.67 -10.01
C GLY A 172 12.20 -9.16 -10.08
N ILE A 173 11.88 -8.34 -11.08
CA ILE A 173 10.56 -7.69 -11.20
C ILE A 173 9.42 -8.71 -11.29
N LEU A 174 9.62 -9.83 -11.99
CA LEU A 174 8.60 -10.88 -12.13
C LEU A 174 8.36 -11.63 -10.81
N GLU A 175 9.41 -11.91 -10.05
CA GLU A 175 9.26 -12.51 -8.71
C GLU A 175 8.58 -11.54 -7.74
N GLN A 176 8.89 -10.23 -7.84
CA GLN A 176 8.20 -9.18 -7.08
C GLN A 176 6.72 -9.13 -7.43
N ARG A 177 6.36 -9.26 -8.71
CA ARG A 177 4.98 -9.37 -9.19
C ARG A 177 4.27 -10.57 -8.59
N ASP A 178 4.91 -11.74 -8.64
CA ASP A 178 4.35 -12.99 -8.11
C ASP A 178 4.07 -12.87 -6.60
N CYS A 179 4.97 -12.22 -5.86
CA CYS A 179 4.78 -11.87 -4.45
C CYS A 179 3.52 -11.03 -4.21
N ILE A 180 3.21 -10.06 -5.09
CA ILE A 180 1.99 -9.25 -4.98
C ILE A 180 0.75 -10.10 -5.27
N THR A 181 0.80 -10.95 -6.30
CA THR A 181 -0.29 -11.87 -6.63
C THR A 181 -0.59 -12.81 -5.47
N GLU A 182 0.44 -13.43 -4.88
CA GLU A 182 0.31 -14.32 -3.72
C GLU A 182 -0.21 -13.58 -2.49
N ALA A 183 0.27 -12.36 -2.22
CA ALA A 183 -0.19 -11.57 -1.09
C ALA A 183 -1.66 -11.15 -1.23
N VAL A 184 -2.10 -10.75 -2.43
CA VAL A 184 -3.51 -10.43 -2.71
C VAL A 184 -4.40 -11.64 -2.48
N ARG A 185 -3.96 -12.81 -2.94
CA ARG A 185 -4.64 -14.09 -2.72
C ARG A 185 -4.72 -14.41 -1.22
N PHE A 186 -3.59 -14.33 -0.51
CA PHE A 186 -3.53 -14.51 0.95
C PHE A 186 -4.51 -13.58 1.67
N ILE A 187 -4.60 -12.31 1.27
CA ILE A 187 -5.53 -11.34 1.89
C ILE A 187 -7.00 -11.76 1.68
N ARG A 188 -7.33 -12.41 0.57
CA ARG A 188 -8.69 -12.86 0.23
C ARG A 188 -9.06 -14.22 0.81
N GLU A 189 -8.09 -15.09 1.06
CA GLU A 189 -8.33 -16.50 1.36
C GLU A 189 -7.97 -16.89 2.80
N ASP A 190 -6.98 -16.23 3.43
CA ASP A 190 -6.49 -16.65 4.75
C ASP A 190 -7.52 -16.36 5.87
N PRO A 191 -8.00 -17.37 6.61
CA PRO A 191 -9.04 -17.17 7.63
C PRO A 191 -8.64 -16.21 8.75
N ALA A 192 -7.37 -16.20 9.17
CA ALA A 192 -6.91 -15.32 10.24
C ALA A 192 -6.86 -13.86 9.78
N MET A 193 -6.40 -13.62 8.55
CA MET A 193 -6.46 -12.33 7.89
C MET A 193 -7.90 -11.84 7.76
N LEU A 194 -8.80 -12.66 7.22
CA LEU A 194 -10.19 -12.28 7.01
C LEU A 194 -10.90 -12.01 8.33
N LYS A 195 -10.65 -12.80 9.38
CA LYS A 195 -11.16 -12.53 10.72
C LYS A 195 -10.72 -11.15 11.22
N LEU A 196 -9.48 -10.75 10.99
CA LEU A 196 -8.98 -9.42 11.38
C LEU A 196 -9.66 -8.29 10.58
N LEU A 197 -9.90 -8.51 9.29
CA LEU A 197 -10.54 -7.54 8.41
C LEU A 197 -12.06 -7.41 8.66
N GLN A 198 -12.70 -8.47 9.18
CA GLN A 198 -14.13 -8.54 9.47
C GLN A 198 -14.59 -7.93 10.80
N VAL A 199 -13.68 -7.51 11.70
CA VAL A 199 -13.98 -7.15 13.12
C VAL A 199 -15.05 -6.04 13.31
N ASN A 200 -15.61 -5.45 12.24
CA ASN A 200 -16.73 -4.51 12.31
C ASN A 200 -18.10 -5.05 11.83
N ARG A 201 -18.23 -6.29 11.36
CA ARG A 201 -19.56 -6.92 11.17
C ARG A 201 -20.04 -7.43 12.52
N THR A 202 -20.89 -6.66 13.18
CA THR A 202 -21.65 -7.10 14.36
C THR A 202 -22.61 -8.19 13.93
N THR A 203 -22.17 -9.45 14.04
CA THR A 203 -22.92 -10.68 13.73
C THR A 203 -23.47 -10.75 12.29
N PRO A 204 -23.57 -11.93 11.68
CA PRO A 204 -24.40 -12.08 10.49
C PRO A 204 -25.82 -11.64 10.86
N ASP A 205 -26.50 -10.88 10.00
CA ASP A 205 -27.95 -10.74 10.10
C ASP A 205 -28.52 -12.16 10.15
N THR A 206 -29.04 -12.56 11.30
CA THR A 206 -29.59 -13.91 11.58
C THR A 206 -30.85 -14.21 10.76
N ALA A 207 -31.20 -13.35 9.80
CA ALA A 207 -32.34 -13.53 8.91
C ALA A 207 -32.08 -14.52 7.76
N ASP A 208 -30.82 -14.84 7.45
CA ASP A 208 -30.47 -15.75 6.33
C ASP A 208 -29.74 -17.03 6.76
N MET A 209 -29.62 -17.33 8.06
CA MET A 209 -28.97 -18.57 8.53
C MET A 209 -29.98 -19.70 8.72
N ASN A 210 -30.30 -20.36 7.60
CA ASN A 210 -30.84 -21.72 7.62
C ASN A 210 -29.65 -22.68 7.84
N TYR A 211 -29.47 -23.14 9.08
CA TYR A 211 -28.38 -24.03 9.45
C TYR A 211 -28.78 -25.46 9.05
N ASP A 212 -28.34 -25.92 7.86
CA ASP A 212 -28.32 -27.34 7.55
C ASP A 212 -27.01 -27.92 8.09
N GLU A 213 -27.13 -28.90 8.97
CA GLU A 213 -26.03 -29.58 9.66
C GLU A 213 -25.13 -30.38 8.71
N ASN A 214 -25.49 -30.45 7.42
CA ASN A 214 -24.72 -31.10 6.35
C ASN A 214 -24.07 -30.12 5.36
N ASP A 215 -24.19 -28.81 5.58
CA ASP A 215 -23.79 -27.84 4.57
C ASP A 215 -22.29 -27.56 4.56
N VAL A 216 -21.76 -27.57 3.34
CA VAL A 216 -20.36 -27.41 2.97
C VAL A 216 -19.87 -26.02 3.40
N TYR A 217 -18.66 -25.96 3.96
CA TYR A 217 -17.88 -24.74 4.24
C TYR A 217 -18.33 -23.53 3.38
N VAL A 218 -19.13 -22.63 3.96
CA VAL A 218 -19.55 -21.41 3.28
C VAL A 218 -18.28 -20.58 3.07
N PRO A 219 -17.85 -20.33 1.83
CA PRO A 219 -16.55 -19.74 1.57
C PRO A 219 -16.54 -18.34 2.15
N TYR A 220 -15.44 -18.00 2.82
CA TYR A 220 -15.10 -16.69 3.40
C TYR A 220 -15.09 -15.51 2.39
N ASN A 221 -15.65 -15.70 1.19
CA ASN A 221 -15.53 -14.89 -0.01
C ASN A 221 -16.15 -13.47 0.10
N ASN A 222 -16.98 -13.21 1.13
CA ASN A 222 -17.69 -11.93 1.31
C ASN A 222 -17.18 -11.07 2.49
N ALA A 223 -16.01 -11.40 3.03
CA ALA A 223 -15.38 -10.67 4.14
C ALA A 223 -14.93 -9.25 3.78
N ILE A 224 -14.55 -9.05 2.51
CA ILE A 224 -14.02 -7.81 1.96
C ILE A 224 -14.96 -7.40 0.82
N ASP A 225 -15.75 -6.36 1.05
CA ASP A 225 -16.70 -5.83 0.07
C ASP A 225 -15.99 -5.08 -1.05
N THR A 226 -14.84 -4.46 -0.76
CA THR A 226 -14.05 -3.72 -1.74
C THR A 226 -12.56 -3.76 -1.37
N MET A 227 -11.73 -4.26 -2.27
CA MET A 227 -10.28 -4.18 -2.19
C MET A 227 -9.76 -3.15 -3.19
N VAL A 228 -9.10 -2.11 -2.67
CA VAL A 228 -8.39 -1.11 -3.47
C VAL A 228 -6.90 -1.45 -3.45
N LEU A 229 -6.34 -1.91 -4.58
CA LEU A 229 -4.90 -2.12 -4.74
C LEU A 229 -4.25 -0.80 -5.19
N CYS A 230 -3.35 -0.27 -4.38
CA CYS A 230 -2.66 0.98 -4.62
C CYS A 230 -1.15 0.74 -4.64
N GLY A 231 -0.51 1.03 -5.76
CA GLY A 231 0.95 0.98 -5.86
C GLY A 231 1.54 2.38 -6.01
N HIS A 232 2.72 2.61 -5.45
CA HIS A 232 3.47 3.87 -5.63
C HIS A 232 4.79 3.62 -6.39
N SER A 233 5.10 4.46 -7.38
CA SER A 233 6.32 4.36 -8.19
C SER A 233 6.52 2.93 -8.74
N SER A 234 7.65 2.27 -8.51
CA SER A 234 7.87 0.88 -8.91
C SER A 234 6.81 -0.09 -8.36
N GLY A 235 6.20 0.19 -7.21
CA GLY A 235 5.08 -0.61 -6.69
C GLY A 235 3.84 -0.54 -7.58
N ALA A 236 3.59 0.61 -8.21
CA ALA A 236 2.50 0.77 -9.18
C ALA A 236 2.73 -0.08 -10.43
N ASN A 237 3.99 -0.14 -10.89
CA ASN A 237 4.40 -1.00 -12.00
C ASN A 237 4.17 -2.49 -11.66
N ILE A 238 4.66 -2.94 -10.50
CA ILE A 238 4.54 -4.34 -10.06
C ILE A 238 3.07 -4.73 -9.86
N CYS A 239 2.24 -3.85 -9.29
CA CYS A 239 0.79 -4.08 -9.19
C CYS A 239 0.14 -4.23 -10.56
N ALA A 240 0.46 -3.35 -11.52
CA ALA A 240 -0.10 -3.46 -12.87
C ALA A 240 0.29 -4.77 -13.55
N LEU A 241 1.55 -5.21 -13.40
CA LEU A 241 1.99 -6.52 -13.90
C LEU A 241 1.23 -7.68 -13.23
N SER A 242 0.94 -7.59 -11.94
CA SER A 242 0.21 -8.62 -11.20
C SER A 242 -1.24 -8.71 -11.70
N LEU A 243 -1.90 -7.57 -11.94
CA LEU A 243 -3.24 -7.51 -12.52
C LEU A 243 -3.31 -8.02 -13.96
N LEU A 244 -2.28 -7.77 -14.76
CA LEU A 244 -2.21 -8.32 -16.12
C LEU A 244 -2.03 -9.83 -16.08
N ASP A 245 -1.13 -10.33 -15.22
CA ASP A 245 -0.85 -11.76 -15.08
C ASP A 245 -2.11 -12.55 -14.66
N THR A 246 -2.91 -12.02 -13.74
CA THR A 246 -4.20 -12.63 -13.33
C THR A 246 -5.27 -12.57 -14.44
N CYS A 247 -5.19 -11.63 -15.38
CA CYS A 247 -6.07 -11.61 -16.55
C CYS A 247 -5.66 -12.63 -17.62
N PHE A 248 -4.37 -12.97 -17.72
CA PHE A 248 -3.84 -13.88 -18.74
C PHE A 248 -3.63 -15.32 -18.26
N THR A 249 -3.61 -15.55 -16.95
CA THR A 249 -3.63 -16.89 -16.40
C THR A 249 -5.03 -17.48 -16.58
N THR A 250 -5.15 -18.41 -17.55
CA THR A 250 -6.37 -19.16 -17.79
C THR A 250 -6.84 -19.80 -16.48
N PRO A 251 -8.13 -19.72 -16.12
CA PRO A 251 -8.67 -20.48 -15.00
C PRO A 251 -8.25 -21.94 -15.17
N THR A 252 -7.66 -22.54 -14.16
CA THR A 252 -7.29 -23.95 -14.23
C THR A 252 -8.55 -24.78 -14.45
N ALA A 253 -8.44 -25.98 -15.03
CA ALA A 253 -9.60 -26.83 -15.34
C ALA A 253 -10.53 -27.12 -14.14
N HIS A 254 -10.08 -26.84 -12.91
CA HIS A 254 -10.86 -26.92 -11.68
C HIS A 254 -11.91 -25.81 -11.54
N ASP A 255 -11.71 -24.65 -12.18
CA ASP A 255 -12.63 -23.50 -12.19
C ASP A 255 -13.70 -23.61 -13.29
N ALA A 256 -13.48 -24.47 -14.28
CA ALA A 256 -14.38 -24.68 -15.41
C ALA A 256 -15.61 -25.56 -15.09
N ILE A 257 -15.67 -26.16 -13.89
CA ILE A 257 -16.71 -27.13 -13.54
C ILE A 257 -17.96 -26.46 -12.96
N THR A 258 -17.85 -25.25 -12.41
CA THR A 258 -19.02 -24.47 -12.00
C THR A 258 -19.56 -23.70 -13.20
N LYS A 259 -20.60 -24.28 -13.82
CA LYS A 259 -21.46 -23.64 -14.82
C LYS A 259 -22.13 -22.38 -14.24
N ASP A 260 -21.43 -21.26 -14.26
CA ASP A 260 -22.06 -19.95 -14.24
C ASP A 260 -21.27 -19.04 -15.17
N THR A 261 -21.94 -18.44 -16.14
CA THR A 261 -21.37 -17.68 -17.27
C THR A 261 -20.73 -16.34 -16.87
N ALA A 262 -20.49 -16.12 -15.59
CA ALA A 262 -19.82 -14.93 -15.09
C ALA A 262 -18.30 -15.13 -15.16
N LEU A 263 -17.61 -14.17 -15.79
CA LEU A 263 -16.15 -14.11 -15.72
C LEU A 263 -15.71 -14.16 -14.25
N PRO A 264 -14.67 -14.95 -13.90
CA PRO A 264 -14.18 -15.03 -12.53
C PRO A 264 -13.88 -13.61 -12.02
N LYS A 265 -14.49 -13.25 -10.90
CA LYS A 265 -14.33 -11.90 -10.33
C LYS A 265 -12.89 -11.76 -9.87
N HIS A 266 -12.16 -10.80 -10.46
CA HIS A 266 -10.80 -10.48 -10.05
C HIS A 266 -10.75 -10.12 -8.54
N PRO A 267 -9.74 -10.59 -7.77
CA PRO A 267 -9.67 -10.35 -6.32
C PRO A 267 -9.47 -8.88 -5.93
N VAL A 268 -9.14 -8.01 -6.88
CA VAL A 268 -9.02 -6.55 -6.71
C VAL A 268 -10.18 -5.87 -7.43
N ASP A 269 -10.90 -5.00 -6.71
CA ASP A 269 -12.04 -4.26 -7.24
C ASP A 269 -11.63 -2.92 -7.89
N VAL A 270 -10.57 -2.28 -7.36
CA VAL A 270 -10.06 -0.98 -7.85
C VAL A 270 -8.54 -0.98 -7.83
N PHE A 271 -7.92 -0.48 -8.91
CA PHE A 271 -6.48 -0.24 -8.99
C PHE A 271 -6.17 1.26 -9.00
N VAL A 272 -5.17 1.68 -8.22
CA VAL A 272 -4.63 3.04 -8.18
C VAL A 272 -3.11 2.99 -8.37
N GLY A 273 -2.63 3.48 -9.50
CA GLY A 273 -1.21 3.60 -9.80
C GLY A 273 -0.68 5.01 -9.55
N LEU A 274 0.04 5.23 -8.46
CA LEU A 274 0.61 6.53 -8.11
C LEU A 274 2.01 6.68 -8.71
N CYS A 275 2.13 7.50 -9.76
CA CYS A 275 3.41 7.83 -10.41
C CYS A 275 4.20 6.60 -10.87
N GLY A 276 3.52 5.59 -11.39
CA GLY A 276 4.15 4.35 -11.86
C GLY A 276 4.91 4.49 -13.17
N PRO A 277 6.12 3.93 -13.30
CA PRO A 277 6.77 3.73 -14.58
C PRO A 277 6.21 2.47 -15.26
N TYR A 278 5.52 2.62 -16.38
CA TYR A 278 4.88 1.48 -17.07
C TYR A 278 5.60 1.06 -18.35
N ASP A 279 6.50 1.91 -18.85
CA ASP A 279 7.32 1.68 -20.03
C ASP A 279 8.79 1.77 -19.57
N ILE A 280 9.47 0.62 -19.50
CA ILE A 280 10.79 0.44 -18.88
C ILE A 280 11.70 -0.31 -19.85
#